data_AF-A0A556U3T1-F1
#
_entry.id   AF-A0A556U3T1-F1
#
_cell.length_a   1.000
_cell.length_b   1.000
_cell.length_c   1.000
_cell.angle_alpha   90.00
_cell.angle_beta   90.00
_cell.angle_gamma   90.00
#
_symmetry.space_group_name_H-M   'P 1'
#
loop_
_entity.id
_entity.type
_entity.pdbx_description
1 polymer ?
#
loop_
_entity_poly.entity_id
_entity_poly.type
_entity_poly.pdbx_seq_one_letter_code
_entity_poly.pdbx_strand_id
1 'polypeptide(L)'
;MSIGTMENMEQKYEEEIKLLQQEIEMFEGEMEECLRDISRQHGETLRNILQTSSIQKDRENGVMRNKEVAKLLTEIQDLEKDRQRQTEISGMSLSECWVKTLEKSNTKTLQQYRLAGSCWLLSFQVEFAMTEIQDGENSFKKVTDFNIISDGLELKDLCGFQSSVEDSKSLFLFFRTLRSFSERCKQRTLTFQHFKEKYPDVVHLPEGCRSEIMVIQNPQLPG
;
A
#
# COMPACT_ATOMS: atom_id res chain seq x y z
N MET A 1 40.18 32.08 4.88
CA MET A 1 38.73 31.99 5.11
C MET A 1 38.54 31.10 6.32
N SER A 2 38.00 31.65 7.40
CA SER A 2 38.07 31.06 8.74
C SER A 2 36.98 30.01 8.96
N ILE A 3 37.32 28.96 9.71
CA ILE A 3 36.45 27.82 10.07
C ILE A 3 35.09 28.28 10.63
N GLY A 4 35.05 29.39 11.38
CA GLY A 4 33.80 29.95 11.93
C GLY A 4 32.79 30.52 10.91
N THR A 5 33.14 30.67 9.62
CA THR A 5 32.14 31.05 8.59
C THR A 5 31.45 29.84 7.94
N MET A 6 32.06 28.65 7.98
CA MET A 6 31.43 27.42 7.49
C MET A 6 30.41 26.87 8.50
N GLU A 7 30.76 26.84 9.79
CA GLU A 7 29.86 26.38 10.86
C GLU A 7 28.58 27.21 10.96
N ASN A 8 28.65 28.52 10.64
CA ASN A 8 27.49 29.42 10.63
C ASN A 8 26.57 29.17 9.42
N MET A 9 27.13 28.75 8.28
CA MET A 9 26.35 28.40 7.09
C MET A 9 25.67 27.03 7.28
N GLU A 10 26.37 26.06 7.86
CA GLU A 10 25.80 24.74 8.18
C GLU A 10 24.64 24.86 9.18
N GLN A 11 24.78 25.67 10.23
CA GLN A 11 23.68 25.93 11.17
C GLN A 11 22.46 26.57 10.50
N LYS A 12 22.67 27.51 9.56
CA LYS A 12 21.57 28.11 8.81
C LYS A 12 20.84 27.09 7.93
N TYR A 13 21.58 26.19 7.28
CA TYR A 13 20.97 25.12 6.48
C TYR A 13 20.23 24.12 7.36
N GLU A 14 20.76 23.78 8.53
CA GLU A 14 20.10 22.90 9.50
C GLU A 14 18.76 23.49 9.99
N GLU A 15 18.74 24.80 10.28
CA GLU A 15 17.53 25.53 10.66
C GLU A 15 16.52 25.60 9.51
N GLU A 16 16.97 25.86 8.28
CA GLU A 16 16.12 25.91 7.10
C GLU A 16 15.53 24.53 6.76
N ILE A 17 16.33 23.46 6.85
CA ILE A 17 15.86 22.08 6.67
C ILE A 17 14.79 21.75 7.71
N LYS A 18 14.98 22.16 8.97
CA LYS A 18 14.01 21.91 10.03
C LYS A 18 12.69 22.65 9.80
N LEU A 19 12.75 23.89 9.31
CA LEU A 19 11.57 24.66 8.95
C LEU A 19 10.81 24.01 7.77
N LEU A 20 11.54 23.58 6.74
CA LEU A 20 10.95 22.90 5.58
C LEU A 20 10.34 21.55 5.96
N GLN A 21 10.96 20.78 6.86
CA GLN A 21 10.39 19.54 7.37
C GLN A 21 9.08 19.78 8.12
N GLN A 22 9.02 20.84 8.92
CA GLN A 22 7.80 21.20 9.65
C GLN A 22 6.69 21.69 8.71
N GLU A 23 7.05 22.40 7.64
CA GLU A 23 6.12 22.83 6.60
C GLU A 23 5.58 21.65 5.78
N ILE A 24 6.44 20.66 5.46
CA ILE A 24 6.02 19.41 4.81
C ILE A 24 5.05 18.63 5.70
N GLU A 25 5.36 18.47 7.00
CA GLU A 25 4.48 17.76 7.94
C GLU A 25 3.11 18.45 8.07
N MET A 26 3.08 19.79 8.06
CA MET A 26 1.86 20.57 8.03
C MET A 26 1.06 20.33 6.74
N PHE A 27 1.69 20.42 5.56
CA PHE A 27 1.02 20.19 4.28
C PHE A 27 0.54 18.74 4.11
N GLU A 28 1.28 17.76 4.62
CA GLU A 28 0.84 16.36 4.63
C GLU A 28 -0.40 16.18 5.52
N GLY A 29 -0.44 16.83 6.69
CA GLY A 29 -1.61 16.85 7.56
C GLY A 29 -2.84 17.51 6.93
N GLU A 30 -2.66 18.67 6.27
CA GLU A 30 -3.72 19.36 5.54
C GLU A 30 -4.23 18.53 4.35
N MET A 31 -3.34 17.86 3.61
CA MET A 31 -3.72 16.98 2.51
C MET A 31 -4.50 15.77 3.03
N GLU A 32 -4.10 15.17 4.14
CA GLU A 32 -4.81 14.04 4.76
C GLU A 32 -6.21 14.47 5.23
N GLU A 33 -6.34 15.67 5.83
CA GLU A 33 -7.63 16.24 6.22
C GLU A 33 -8.52 16.53 5.01
N CYS A 34 -7.95 17.11 3.94
CA CYS A 34 -8.65 17.35 2.69
C CYS A 34 -9.16 16.04 2.06
N LEU A 35 -8.35 14.97 2.03
CA LEU A 35 -8.76 13.66 1.54
C LEU A 35 -9.85 13.02 2.40
N ARG A 36 -9.78 13.17 3.73
CA ARG A 36 -10.84 12.73 4.66
C ARG A 36 -12.14 13.50 4.41
N ASP A 37 -12.07 14.80 4.18
CA ASP A 37 -13.23 15.64 3.90
C ASP A 37 -13.86 15.35 2.54
N ILE A 38 -13.05 15.15 1.49
CA ILE A 38 -13.54 14.70 0.19
C ILE A 38 -14.24 13.35 0.33
N SER A 39 -13.66 12.41 1.07
CA SER A 39 -14.25 11.08 1.30
C SER A 39 -15.58 11.16 2.06
N ARG A 40 -15.66 12.01 3.10
CA ARG A 40 -16.88 12.28 3.87
C ARG A 40 -17.95 12.93 3.00
N GLN A 41 -17.59 13.99 2.27
CA GLN A 41 -18.51 14.73 1.41
C GLN A 41 -19.03 13.88 0.25
N HIS A 42 -18.17 13.08 -0.40
CA HIS A 42 -18.62 12.12 -1.41
C HIS A 42 -19.53 11.05 -0.81
N GLY A 43 -19.20 10.50 0.36
CA GLY A 43 -20.04 9.54 1.06
C GLY A 43 -21.41 10.09 1.45
N GLU A 44 -21.47 11.33 1.96
CA GLU A 44 -22.71 12.03 2.29
C GLU A 44 -23.51 12.39 1.03
N THR A 45 -22.85 12.84 -0.03
CA THR A 45 -23.48 13.15 -1.32
C THR A 45 -24.08 11.89 -1.95
N LEU A 46 -23.35 10.77 -1.95
CA LEU A 46 -23.88 9.49 -2.43
C LEU A 46 -25.08 9.05 -1.61
N ARG A 47 -25.00 9.17 -0.28
CA ARG A 47 -26.09 8.84 0.65
C ARG A 47 -27.33 9.71 0.39
N ASN A 48 -27.14 11.02 0.19
CA ASN A 48 -28.22 11.97 -0.10
C ASN A 48 -28.83 11.76 -1.49
N ILE A 49 -28.03 11.44 -2.52
CA ILE A 49 -28.52 11.09 -3.86
C ILE A 49 -29.34 9.79 -3.80
N LEU A 50 -28.87 8.78 -3.06
CA LEU A 50 -29.61 7.54 -2.86
C LEU A 50 -30.92 7.79 -2.08
N GLN A 51 -30.89 8.64 -1.07
CA GLN A 51 -32.05 8.98 -0.24
C GLN A 51 -33.07 9.87 -0.95
N THR A 52 -32.64 10.69 -1.91
CA THR A 52 -33.56 11.47 -2.78
C THR A 52 -34.13 10.59 -3.90
N SER A 53 -33.36 9.64 -4.44
CA SER A 53 -33.83 8.67 -5.42
C SER A 53 -34.88 7.68 -4.87
N SER A 54 -34.90 7.43 -3.56
CA SER A 54 -35.89 6.57 -2.89
C SER A 54 -37.22 7.27 -2.59
N ILE A 55 -37.28 8.61 -2.64
CA ILE A 55 -38.49 9.40 -2.40
C ILE A 55 -39.32 9.60 -3.69
N GLN A 56 -38.72 9.45 -4.88
CA GLN A 56 -39.39 9.65 -6.16
C GLN A 56 -39.44 8.37 -7.03
N LYS A 57 -40.47 7.53 -6.85
CA LYS A 57 -41.40 7.01 -7.90
C LYS A 57 -42.17 5.74 -7.50
N ASP A 58 -43.50 5.85 -7.58
CA ASP A 58 -44.53 4.86 -7.97
C ASP A 58 -44.42 3.39 -7.49
N ARG A 59 -45.09 3.20 -6.34
CA ARG A 59 -45.90 2.12 -5.74
C ARG A 59 -45.88 0.63 -6.14
N GLU A 60 -45.11 0.11 -7.09
CA GLU A 60 -44.96 -1.38 -7.18
C GLU A 60 -43.56 -1.79 -7.67
N ASN A 61 -43.03 -1.15 -8.70
CA ASN A 61 -41.65 -1.33 -9.14
C ASN A 61 -40.62 -0.67 -8.19
N GLY A 62 -41.02 0.34 -7.42
CA GLY A 62 -40.16 0.99 -6.44
C GLY A 62 -39.83 0.13 -5.22
N VAL A 63 -40.76 -0.74 -4.79
CA VAL A 63 -40.56 -1.60 -3.61
C VAL A 63 -39.56 -2.73 -3.91
N MET A 64 -39.66 -3.34 -5.09
CA MET A 64 -38.72 -4.39 -5.52
C MET A 64 -37.32 -3.82 -5.71
N ARG A 65 -37.20 -2.65 -6.37
CA ARG A 65 -35.94 -1.93 -6.56
C ARG A 65 -35.33 -1.47 -5.24
N ASN A 66 -36.14 -1.01 -4.28
CA ASN A 66 -35.67 -0.67 -2.93
C ASN A 66 -35.14 -1.90 -2.18
N LYS A 67 -35.75 -3.07 -2.36
CA LYS A 67 -35.26 -4.33 -1.77
C LYS A 67 -33.94 -4.78 -2.40
N GLU A 68 -33.78 -4.61 -3.71
CA GLU A 68 -32.52 -4.86 -4.42
C GLU A 68 -31.42 -3.90 -3.98
N VAL A 69 -31.73 -2.60 -3.86
CA VAL A 69 -30.78 -1.59 -3.37
C VAL A 69 -30.39 -1.86 -1.91
N ALA A 70 -31.34 -2.21 -1.04
CA ALA A 70 -31.05 -2.59 0.33
C ALA A 70 -30.16 -3.84 0.40
N LYS A 71 -30.40 -4.82 -0.47
CA LYS A 71 -29.56 -6.02 -0.58
C LYS A 71 -28.13 -5.67 -1.02
N LEU A 72 -27.98 -4.82 -2.04
CA LEU A 72 -26.66 -4.36 -2.50
C LEU A 72 -25.92 -3.57 -1.41
N LEU A 73 -26.62 -2.74 -0.63
CA LEU A 73 -26.05 -2.02 0.49
C LEU A 73 -25.53 -2.97 1.57
N THR A 74 -26.31 -4.00 1.93
CA THR A 74 -25.84 -5.01 2.89
C THR A 74 -24.64 -5.78 2.34
N GLU A 75 -24.63 -6.13 1.06
CA GLU A 75 -23.53 -6.84 0.41
C GLU A 75 -22.24 -6.00 0.37
N ILE A 76 -22.35 -4.71 0.03
CA ILE A 76 -21.21 -3.78 0.07
C ILE A 76 -20.66 -3.67 1.50
N GLN A 77 -21.54 -3.51 2.50
CA GLN A 77 -21.13 -3.40 3.89
C GLN A 77 -20.41 -4.67 4.39
N ASP A 78 -20.89 -5.85 3.99
CA ASP A 78 -20.25 -7.12 4.33
C ASP A 78 -18.91 -7.28 3.62
N LEU A 79 -18.81 -6.90 2.34
CA LEU A 79 -17.54 -6.88 1.60
C LEU A 79 -16.53 -5.90 2.20
N GLU A 80 -16.97 -4.75 2.70
CA GLU A 80 -16.10 -3.79 3.39
C GLU A 80 -15.54 -4.37 4.69
N LYS A 81 -16.37 -5.05 5.48
CA LYS A 81 -15.93 -5.76 6.69
C LYS A 81 -14.95 -6.89 6.37
N ASP A 82 -15.24 -7.67 5.34
CA ASP A 82 -14.37 -8.75 4.91
C ASP A 82 -13.03 -8.21 4.39
N ARG A 83 -13.04 -7.10 3.64
CA ARG A 83 -11.82 -6.41 3.21
C ARG A 83 -11.01 -5.93 4.42
N GLN A 84 -11.64 -5.29 5.39
CA GLN A 84 -10.96 -4.83 6.61
C GLN A 84 -10.31 -5.99 7.36
N ARG A 85 -11.05 -7.09 7.54
CA ARG A 85 -10.54 -8.31 8.16
C ARG A 85 -9.36 -8.91 7.38
N GLN A 86 -9.42 -8.92 6.04
CA GLN A 86 -8.33 -9.41 5.21
C GLN A 86 -7.07 -8.54 5.34
N THR A 87 -7.22 -7.22 5.40
CA THR A 87 -6.12 -6.28 5.67
C THR A 87 -5.48 -6.56 7.02
N GLU A 88 -6.27 -6.76 8.08
CA GLU A 88 -5.76 -7.07 9.42
C GLU A 88 -4.98 -8.40 9.47
N ILE A 89 -5.48 -9.44 8.78
CA ILE A 89 -4.84 -10.76 8.76
C ILE A 89 -3.55 -10.74 7.93
N SER A 90 -3.59 -10.11 6.77
CA SER A 90 -2.48 -10.14 5.81
C SER A 90 -1.43 -9.05 6.06
N GLY A 91 -1.81 -7.97 6.73
CA GLY A 91 -1.03 -6.74 6.84
C GLY A 91 -0.89 -5.99 5.52
N MET A 92 -1.69 -6.33 4.50
CA MET A 92 -1.65 -5.72 3.16
C MET A 92 -2.83 -4.77 2.97
N SER A 93 -2.55 -3.54 2.57
CA SER A 93 -3.54 -2.56 2.12
C SER A 93 -3.33 -2.26 0.65
N LEU A 94 -4.42 -2.19 -0.11
CA LEU A 94 -4.40 -1.75 -1.51
C LEU A 94 -4.78 -0.27 -1.57
N SER A 95 -3.90 0.55 -2.14
CA SER A 95 -4.15 1.97 -2.39
C SER A 95 -4.73 2.20 -3.77
N GLU A 96 -4.25 1.48 -4.77
CA GLU A 96 -4.66 1.64 -6.16
C GLU A 96 -4.94 0.29 -6.81
N CYS A 97 -6.05 0.23 -7.55
CA CYS A 97 -6.39 -0.89 -8.40
C CYS A 97 -6.92 -0.33 -9.70
N TRP A 98 -6.23 -0.66 -10.78
CA TRP A 98 -6.62 -0.30 -12.12
C TRP A 98 -6.78 -1.55 -12.97
N VAL A 99 -7.83 -1.56 -13.79
CA VAL A 99 -8.14 -2.67 -14.68
C VAL A 99 -8.47 -2.12 -16.06
N LYS A 100 -7.82 -2.64 -17.08
CA LYS A 100 -8.11 -2.34 -18.48
C LYS A 100 -8.41 -3.62 -19.25
N THR A 101 -9.52 -3.62 -19.95
CA THR A 101 -9.83 -4.70 -20.89
C THR A 101 -9.09 -4.43 -22.19
N LEU A 102 -8.17 -5.33 -22.56
CA LEU A 102 -7.38 -5.22 -23.79
C LEU A 102 -8.11 -5.87 -24.95
N GLU A 103 -8.69 -7.04 -24.72
CA GLU A 103 -9.46 -7.78 -25.71
C GLU A 103 -10.69 -8.37 -25.06
N LYS A 104 -11.82 -8.33 -25.77
CA LYS A 104 -13.04 -9.01 -25.37
C LYS A 104 -13.69 -9.64 -26.59
N SER A 105 -13.91 -10.94 -26.50
CA SER A 105 -14.63 -11.75 -27.48
C SER A 105 -15.71 -12.56 -26.77
N ASN A 106 -16.54 -13.28 -27.52
CA ASN A 106 -17.61 -14.09 -26.95
C ASN A 106 -17.10 -15.20 -26.02
N THR A 107 -15.86 -15.67 -26.21
CA THR A 107 -15.29 -16.81 -25.47
C THR A 107 -14.03 -16.47 -24.69
N LYS A 108 -13.40 -15.31 -24.93
CA LYS A 108 -12.14 -14.93 -24.30
C LYS A 108 -12.13 -13.45 -23.95
N THR A 109 -11.69 -13.12 -22.74
CA THR A 109 -11.43 -11.75 -22.28
C THR A 109 -9.99 -11.65 -21.78
N LEU A 110 -9.25 -10.65 -22.25
CA LEU A 110 -7.90 -10.32 -21.78
C LEU A 110 -7.97 -9.00 -21.01
N GLN A 111 -7.54 -9.03 -19.75
CA GLN A 111 -7.52 -7.86 -18.87
C GLN A 111 -6.12 -7.61 -18.33
N GLN A 112 -5.70 -6.36 -18.33
CA GLN A 112 -4.48 -5.88 -17.69
C GLN A 112 -4.86 -5.25 -16.36
N TYR A 113 -4.15 -5.65 -15.31
CA TYR A 113 -4.33 -5.19 -13.94
C TYR A 113 -3.07 -4.46 -13.51
N ARG A 114 -3.24 -3.36 -12.80
CA ARG A 114 -2.18 -2.69 -12.05
C ARG A 114 -2.64 -2.49 -10.62
N LEU A 115 -1.85 -3.00 -9.68
CA LEU A 115 -2.13 -2.90 -8.25
C LEU A 115 -0.99 -2.14 -7.59
N ALA A 116 -1.32 -1.21 -6.70
CA ALA A 116 -0.38 -0.59 -5.79
C ALA A 116 -0.93 -0.67 -4.36
N GLY A 117 -0.03 -0.75 -3.40
CA GLY A 117 -0.40 -0.86 -2.00
C GLY A 117 0.81 -0.90 -1.08
N SER A 118 0.56 -1.22 0.18
CA SER A 118 1.61 -1.46 1.16
C SER A 118 1.37 -2.74 1.94
N CYS A 119 2.48 -3.34 2.37
CA CYS A 119 2.51 -4.42 3.32
C CYS A 119 3.37 -3.97 4.50
N TRP A 120 2.74 -3.59 5.61
CA TRP A 120 3.37 -2.92 6.74
C TRP A 120 4.22 -1.70 6.31
N LEU A 121 5.56 -1.82 6.38
CA LEU A 121 6.52 -0.75 6.09
C LEU A 121 6.95 -0.74 4.61
N LEU A 122 6.55 -1.73 3.82
CA LEU A 122 6.99 -1.89 2.43
C LEU A 122 5.87 -1.50 1.48
N SER A 123 6.16 -0.62 0.52
CA SER A 123 5.26 -0.37 -0.58
C SER A 123 5.48 -1.40 -1.69
N PHE A 124 4.43 -1.69 -2.46
CA PHE A 124 4.53 -2.56 -3.62
C PHE A 124 3.70 -2.02 -4.78
N GLN A 125 4.15 -2.32 -5.98
CA GLN A 125 3.38 -2.11 -7.20
C GLN A 125 3.62 -3.27 -8.16
N VAL A 126 2.55 -3.78 -8.75
CA VAL A 126 2.61 -4.90 -9.69
C VAL A 126 1.67 -4.67 -10.86
N GLU A 127 2.05 -5.20 -12.02
CA GLU A 127 1.24 -5.22 -13.21
C GLU A 127 1.12 -6.67 -13.72
N PHE A 128 -0.08 -7.09 -14.12
CA PHE A 128 -0.27 -8.42 -14.69
C PHE A 128 -1.39 -8.47 -15.72
N ALA A 129 -1.28 -9.41 -16.64
CA ALA A 129 -2.35 -9.73 -17.56
C ALA A 129 -3.05 -11.02 -17.13
N MET A 130 -4.38 -11.01 -17.13
CA MET A 130 -5.21 -12.18 -16.88
C MET A 130 -6.07 -12.46 -18.11
N THR A 131 -5.99 -13.69 -18.60
CA THR A 131 -6.90 -14.20 -19.61
C THR A 131 -7.99 -15.02 -18.95
N GLU A 132 -9.23 -14.66 -19.22
CA GLU A 132 -10.42 -15.45 -18.90
C GLU A 132 -10.94 -16.11 -20.17
N ILE A 133 -11.08 -17.44 -20.15
CA ILE A 133 -11.69 -18.22 -21.24
C ILE A 133 -13.00 -18.80 -20.70
N GLN A 134 -14.10 -18.53 -21.40
CA GLN A 134 -15.41 -19.12 -21.13
C GLN A 134 -15.54 -20.43 -21.90
N ASP A 135 -15.97 -21.47 -21.18
CA ASP A 135 -16.26 -22.80 -21.70
C ASP A 135 -17.62 -23.26 -21.16
N GLY A 136 -18.68 -22.92 -21.89
CA GLY A 136 -20.07 -23.15 -21.44
C GLY A 136 -20.42 -22.31 -20.20
N GLU A 137 -20.74 -22.98 -19.08
CA GLU A 137 -21.00 -22.34 -17.78
C GLU A 137 -19.72 -22.10 -16.95
N ASN A 138 -18.60 -22.73 -17.33
CA ASN A 138 -17.34 -22.58 -16.60
C ASN A 138 -16.52 -21.43 -17.18
N SER A 139 -15.77 -20.73 -16.33
CA SER A 139 -14.72 -19.81 -16.78
C SER A 139 -13.38 -20.16 -16.14
N PHE A 140 -12.35 -20.14 -16.98
CA PHE A 140 -10.97 -20.39 -16.59
C PHE A 140 -10.19 -19.09 -16.61
N LYS A 141 -9.63 -18.70 -15.47
CA LYS A 141 -8.77 -17.52 -15.34
C LYS A 141 -7.33 -17.94 -15.18
N LYS A 142 -6.45 -17.36 -16.00
CA LYS A 142 -5.01 -17.61 -15.93
C LYS A 142 -4.24 -16.30 -16.05
N VAL A 143 -3.25 -16.12 -15.17
CA VAL A 143 -2.27 -15.06 -15.30
C VAL A 143 -1.35 -15.39 -16.49
N THR A 144 -1.38 -14.55 -17.50
CA THR A 144 -0.60 -14.72 -18.74
C THR A 144 0.67 -13.90 -18.75
N ASP A 145 0.73 -12.84 -17.94
CA ASP A 145 1.89 -11.97 -17.78
C ASP A 145 1.92 -11.40 -16.37
N PHE A 146 3.11 -11.19 -15.80
CA PHE A 146 3.28 -10.65 -14.45
C PHE A 146 4.62 -9.91 -14.35
N ASN A 147 4.56 -8.67 -13.87
CA ASN A 147 5.69 -7.79 -13.71
C ASN A 147 5.62 -7.06 -12.35
N ILE A 148 6.74 -7.00 -11.65
CA ILE A 148 6.87 -6.25 -10.40
C ILE A 148 7.45 -4.88 -10.76
N ILE A 149 6.70 -3.82 -10.45
CA ILE A 149 7.14 -2.45 -10.71
C ILE A 149 7.83 -1.97 -9.43
N SER A 150 9.17 -2.04 -9.41
CA SER A 150 9.98 -1.64 -8.26
C SER A 150 10.74 -0.35 -8.57
N ASP A 151 10.31 0.76 -7.95
CA ASP A 151 11.01 2.05 -8.02
C ASP A 151 11.94 2.29 -6.81
N GLY A 152 11.97 1.36 -5.83
CA GLY A 152 12.63 1.54 -4.54
C GLY A 152 13.88 0.68 -4.30
N LEU A 153 14.70 1.09 -3.33
CA LEU A 153 15.81 0.29 -2.77
C LEU A 153 15.31 -0.95 -2.01
N GLU A 154 14.07 -0.92 -1.50
CA GLU A 154 13.53 -1.89 -0.54
C GLU A 154 13.40 -3.33 -1.07
N LEU A 155 13.36 -3.50 -2.39
CA LEU A 155 13.31 -4.81 -3.06
C LEU A 155 14.60 -5.15 -3.82
N LYS A 156 15.67 -4.35 -3.71
CA LYS A 156 16.93 -4.62 -4.44
C LYS A 156 17.53 -5.98 -4.11
N ASP A 157 17.46 -6.38 -2.84
CA ASP A 157 17.92 -7.70 -2.37
C ASP A 157 17.06 -8.86 -2.89
N LEU A 158 15.92 -8.55 -3.51
CA LEU A 158 14.97 -9.50 -4.06
C LEU A 158 15.03 -9.56 -5.59
N CYS A 159 16.04 -9.00 -6.25
CA CYS A 159 16.14 -9.03 -7.72
C CYS A 159 16.09 -10.45 -8.30
N GLY A 160 16.80 -11.41 -7.70
CA GLY A 160 16.75 -12.83 -8.11
C GLY A 160 15.38 -13.49 -7.84
N PHE A 161 14.70 -13.04 -6.78
CA PHE A 161 13.32 -13.46 -6.50
C PHE A 161 12.34 -12.88 -7.51
N GLN A 162 12.47 -11.60 -7.83
CA GLN A 162 11.64 -10.88 -8.79
C GLN A 162 11.61 -11.61 -10.14
N SER A 163 12.78 -11.84 -10.74
CA SER A 163 12.86 -12.54 -12.04
C SER A 163 12.21 -13.92 -11.99
N SER A 164 12.45 -14.70 -10.92
CA SER A 164 11.83 -16.02 -10.76
C SER A 164 10.31 -15.96 -10.65
N VAL A 165 9.76 -14.94 -10.00
CA VAL A 165 8.31 -14.84 -9.78
C VAL A 165 7.62 -14.33 -11.03
N GLU A 166 8.20 -13.36 -11.72
CA GLU A 166 7.78 -12.86 -13.03
C GLU A 166 7.71 -14.01 -14.05
N ASP A 167 8.77 -14.83 -14.14
CA ASP A 167 8.81 -16.01 -15.01
C ASP A 167 7.73 -17.04 -14.64
N SER A 168 7.52 -17.29 -13.35
CA SER A 168 6.51 -18.23 -12.85
C SER A 168 5.08 -17.69 -12.93
N LYS A 169 4.90 -16.38 -13.13
CA LYS A 169 3.61 -15.66 -13.17
C LYS A 169 2.76 -15.88 -11.91
N SER A 170 3.41 -16.10 -10.78
CA SER A 170 2.75 -16.52 -9.54
C SER A 170 2.49 -15.33 -8.61
N LEU A 171 1.31 -14.73 -8.75
CA LEU A 171 0.81 -13.70 -7.81
C LEU A 171 0.82 -14.20 -6.36
N PHE A 172 0.46 -15.47 -6.15
CA PHE A 172 0.48 -16.08 -4.83
C PHE A 172 1.89 -16.08 -4.23
N LEU A 173 2.90 -16.49 -5.01
CA LEU A 173 4.28 -16.50 -4.54
C LEU A 173 4.76 -15.08 -4.22
N PHE A 174 4.43 -14.11 -5.07
CA PHE A 174 4.73 -12.70 -4.83
C PHE A 174 4.19 -12.23 -3.46
N PHE A 175 2.87 -12.27 -3.27
CA PHE A 175 2.25 -11.75 -2.05
C PHE A 175 2.65 -12.52 -0.78
N ARG A 176 2.85 -13.83 -0.90
CA ARG A 176 3.32 -14.65 0.23
C ARG A 176 4.73 -14.22 0.66
N THR A 177 5.65 -14.07 -0.30
CA THR A 177 7.02 -13.65 0.01
C THR A 177 7.07 -12.21 0.51
N LEU A 178 6.32 -11.30 -0.11
CA LEU A 178 6.22 -9.90 0.33
C LEU A 178 5.77 -9.82 1.80
N ARG A 179 4.72 -10.55 2.17
CA ARG A 179 4.24 -10.62 3.55
C ARG A 179 5.31 -11.13 4.51
N SER A 180 5.95 -12.25 4.19
CA SER A 180 6.99 -12.84 5.05
C SER A 180 8.22 -11.95 5.17
N PHE A 181 8.63 -11.30 4.08
CA PHE A 181 9.75 -10.36 4.09
C PHE A 181 9.42 -9.13 4.94
N SER A 182 8.24 -8.54 4.75
CA SER A 182 7.77 -7.39 5.51
C SER A 182 7.67 -7.69 7.02
N GLU A 183 7.18 -8.88 7.40
CA GLU A 183 7.14 -9.31 8.80
C GLU A 183 8.55 -9.40 9.41
N ARG A 184 9.53 -9.92 8.65
CA ARG A 184 10.94 -9.95 9.10
C ARG A 184 11.53 -8.55 9.21
N CYS A 185 11.22 -7.64 8.29
CA CYS A 185 11.62 -6.23 8.40
C CYS A 185 11.07 -5.61 9.68
N LYS A 186 9.78 -5.83 9.99
CA LYS A 186 9.16 -5.36 11.24
C LYS A 186 9.86 -5.92 12.47
N GLN A 187 10.15 -7.22 12.50
CA GLN A 187 10.87 -7.85 13.61
C GLN A 187 12.29 -7.30 13.77
N ARG A 188 13.02 -7.09 12.66
CA ARG A 188 14.33 -6.45 12.65
C ARG A 188 14.25 -5.05 13.26
N THR A 189 13.30 -4.23 12.81
CA THR A 189 13.10 -2.87 13.32
C THR A 189 12.86 -2.85 14.82
N LEU A 190 11.97 -3.71 15.33
CA LEU A 190 11.69 -3.83 16.76
C LEU A 190 12.92 -4.30 17.55
N THR A 191 13.69 -5.23 16.98
CA THR A 191 14.92 -5.75 17.60
C THR A 191 15.96 -4.64 17.70
N PHE A 192 16.20 -3.92 16.61
CA PHE A 192 17.18 -2.83 16.57
C PHE A 192 16.81 -1.71 17.53
N GLN A 193 15.53 -1.35 17.58
CA GLN A 193 15.01 -0.40 18.55
C GLN A 193 15.31 -0.86 19.99
N HIS A 194 14.99 -2.11 20.33
CA HIS A 194 15.25 -2.64 21.67
C HIS A 194 16.74 -2.57 22.05
N PHE A 195 17.64 -2.96 21.15
CA PHE A 195 19.07 -2.89 21.40
C PHE A 195 19.58 -1.46 21.54
N LYS A 196 19.09 -0.53 20.72
CA LYS A 196 19.46 0.88 20.79
C LYS A 196 19.00 1.53 22.10
N GLU A 197 17.79 1.22 22.55
CA GLU A 197 17.25 1.72 23.82
C GLU A 197 18.00 1.16 25.03
N LYS A 198 18.39 -0.13 24.97
CA LYS A 198 19.08 -0.80 26.09
C LYS A 198 20.57 -0.46 26.17
N TYR A 199 21.22 -0.21 25.03
CA TYR A 199 22.66 0.03 24.94
C TYR A 199 22.97 1.22 24.01
N PRO A 200 22.54 2.45 24.37
CA PRO A 200 22.59 3.60 23.46
C PRO A 200 24.00 3.99 23.04
N ASP A 201 25.00 3.81 23.91
CA ASP A 201 26.40 4.20 23.67
C ASP A 201 27.22 3.15 22.92
N VAL A 202 26.67 1.94 22.75
CA VAL A 202 27.36 0.78 22.17
C VAL A 202 26.75 0.41 20.82
N VAL A 203 25.44 0.59 20.67
CA VAL A 203 24.70 0.22 19.47
C VAL A 203 24.52 1.46 18.59
N HIS A 204 25.02 1.36 17.36
CA HIS A 204 24.87 2.37 16.31
C HIS A 204 24.07 1.80 15.15
N LEU A 205 23.11 2.60 14.68
CA LEU A 205 22.21 2.26 13.58
C LEU A 205 22.32 3.37 12.52
N PRO A 206 23.11 3.16 11.44
CA PRO A 206 23.40 4.21 10.46
C PRO A 206 22.16 4.88 9.85
N GLU A 207 21.09 4.10 9.64
CA GLU A 207 19.80 4.56 9.11
C GLU A 207 18.67 4.43 10.16
N GLY A 208 19.03 4.47 11.44
CA GLY A 208 18.10 4.26 12.55
C GLY A 208 17.51 2.85 12.58
N CYS A 209 16.33 2.69 13.20
CA CYS A 209 15.73 1.36 13.41
C CYS A 209 15.34 0.63 12.11
N ARG A 210 15.26 1.33 10.97
CA ARG A 210 15.00 0.69 9.66
C ARG A 210 16.25 0.11 9.00
N SER A 211 17.43 0.41 9.54
CA SER A 211 18.71 0.02 8.97
C SER A 211 18.79 -1.50 8.73
N GLU A 212 19.57 -1.88 7.72
CA GLU A 212 19.89 -3.28 7.43
C GLU A 212 20.96 -3.82 8.37
N ILE A 213 21.78 -2.94 8.95
CA ILE A 213 22.92 -3.29 9.77
C ILE A 213 22.82 -2.68 11.16
N MET A 214 23.25 -3.45 12.15
CA MET A 214 23.45 -2.98 13.52
C MET A 214 24.94 -3.04 13.81
N VAL A 215 25.52 -1.91 14.16
CA VAL A 215 26.94 -1.79 14.49
C VAL A 215 27.09 -1.77 16.00
N ILE A 216 27.93 -2.66 16.53
CA ILE A 216 28.26 -2.73 17.95
C ILE A 216 29.68 -2.23 18.11
N GLN A 217 29.86 -1.09 18.77
CA GLN A 217 31.16 -0.48 19.03
C GLN A 217 31.35 -0.33 20.54
N ASN A 218 32.52 -0.72 21.04
CA ASN A 218 32.85 -0.51 22.44
C ASN A 218 33.44 0.90 22.60
N PRO A 219 32.81 1.81 23.35
CA PRO A 219 33.33 3.17 23.54
C PRO A 219 34.69 3.21 24.26
N GLN A 220 35.12 2.12 24.92
CA GLN A 220 36.39 2.04 25.64
C GLN A 220 37.52 1.34 24.85
N LEU A 221 37.21 0.71 23.72
CA LEU A 221 38.21 0.07 22.86
C LEU A 221 38.02 0.61 21.44
N PRO A 222 38.85 1.56 20.99
CA PRO A 222 38.86 1.93 19.58
C PRO A 222 39.27 0.69 18.79
N GLY A 223 38.35 0.23 17.93
CA GLY A 223 38.63 -0.81 16.93
C GLY A 223 39.53 -0.30 15.83
#